data_AF-A0A944VJ07-F1
#
_entry.id   AF-A0A944VJ07-F1
#
_cell.length_a   1.000
_cell.length_b   1.000
_cell.length_c   1.000
_cell.angle_alpha   90.00
_cell.angle_beta   90.00
_cell.angle_gamma   90.00
#
_symmetry.space_group_name_H-M   'P 1'
#
loop_
_entity.id
_entity.type
_entity.pdbx_description
1 polymer ?
#
loop_
_entity_poly.entity_id
_entity_poly.type
_entity_poly.pdbx_seq_one_letter_code
_entity_poly.pdbx_strand_id
1 'polypeptide(L)'
;MKRLLSTFCFFIFVAGCWHGNAFKKGKPYQAICCVPVADMHTGFIPKWPGKLAFHTNGPICFADHARRCSRGHQLLFNEIVTVVKMREDYAFVAIESASLKKRKKGYTASKYWVNKSSIVPLETLDKRGINLANLPPAVSFNDASTLCPDNLVTLGKSWQSPDGRLLCAGVRFMCDGRRDARTTGVWMLDSLCSKVLNVDIPTENLIKASDVQAKSITRRISDFLGIIRSWCRNDDGFIPYVWSGRSPDVRCTKEAFSKLPGEPGLCNFYYHREQATHSPKMGLDCSNMVLMATQMAGLPYFFETSTTLAKFMKPIKRGQVVDDGDLIWFPGHVVAVSNAKKGLLIEARGYGGGYGLVHELPLNRMFEGIETYKDLLTACSKRRPIWLLDKWGKHLAHIKRCKLLKLSSAWT
;
A
#
# COMPACT_ATOMS: atom_id res chain seq x y z
N MET A 1 33.27 -24.00 7.30
CA MET A 1 32.81 -22.73 6.73
C MET A 1 32.35 -22.95 5.29
N LYS A 2 31.05 -23.24 5.08
CA LYS A 2 30.46 -23.38 3.74
C LYS A 2 30.01 -21.98 3.29
N ARG A 3 30.66 -21.44 2.25
CA ARG A 3 30.26 -20.19 1.60
C ARG A 3 28.92 -20.41 0.89
N LEU A 4 27.85 -19.84 1.41
CA LEU A 4 26.61 -19.62 0.66
C LEU A 4 26.92 -18.57 -0.42
N LEU A 5 27.17 -19.04 -1.64
CA LEU A 5 27.09 -18.20 -2.83
C LEU A 5 25.63 -17.80 -2.99
N SER A 6 25.29 -16.54 -2.69
CA SER A 6 23.99 -15.99 -3.06
C SER A 6 23.98 -15.82 -4.58
N THR A 7 23.35 -16.77 -5.28
CA THR A 7 23.10 -16.68 -6.71
C THR A 7 22.15 -15.49 -6.95
N PHE A 8 22.72 -14.35 -7.32
CA PHE A 8 21.97 -13.22 -7.85
C PHE A 8 21.52 -13.61 -9.26
N CYS A 9 20.36 -14.26 -9.39
CA CYS A 9 19.75 -14.53 -10.69
C CYS A 9 19.36 -13.19 -11.32
N PHE A 10 20.17 -12.71 -12.25
CA PHE A 10 19.78 -11.69 -13.22
C PHE A 10 18.68 -12.29 -14.10
N PHE A 11 17.41 -12.02 -13.77
CA PHE A 11 16.30 -12.29 -14.66
C PHE A 11 16.38 -11.32 -15.85
N ILE A 12 17.02 -11.78 -16.93
CA ILE A 12 16.94 -11.11 -18.24
C ILE A 12 15.53 -11.35 -18.76
N PHE A 13 14.63 -10.39 -18.52
CA PHE A 13 13.30 -10.38 -19.12
C PHE A 13 13.46 -10.25 -20.64
N VAL A 14 13.07 -11.30 -21.39
CA VAL A 14 12.86 -11.23 -22.84
C VAL A 14 11.56 -10.44 -23.11
N ALA A 15 11.57 -9.15 -22.78
CA ALA A 15 10.42 -8.25 -22.90
C ALA A 15 10.25 -7.67 -24.33
N GLY A 16 11.16 -7.97 -25.24
CA GLY A 16 11.33 -7.26 -26.52
C GLY A 16 10.19 -7.41 -27.55
N CYS A 17 9.35 -8.45 -27.47
CA CYS A 17 8.35 -8.72 -28.53
C CYS A 17 6.88 -8.60 -28.09
N TRP A 18 6.59 -8.20 -26.85
CA TRP A 18 5.24 -8.37 -26.29
C TRP A 18 4.23 -7.27 -26.65
N HIS A 19 4.68 -6.15 -27.21
CA HIS A 19 3.86 -4.93 -27.29
C HIS A 19 3.45 -4.49 -28.70
N GLY A 20 3.82 -5.24 -29.74
CA GLY A 20 3.68 -4.80 -31.14
C GLY A 20 2.25 -4.64 -31.66
N ASN A 21 1.30 -5.50 -31.25
CA ASN A 21 0.01 -5.61 -31.98
C ASN A 21 -1.26 -5.33 -31.15
N ALA A 22 -1.18 -5.16 -29.83
CA ALA A 22 -2.37 -4.98 -28.98
C ALA A 22 -2.88 -3.53 -28.91
N PHE A 23 -2.09 -2.53 -29.31
CA PHE A 23 -2.50 -1.14 -29.22
C PHE A 23 -3.32 -0.69 -30.44
N LYS A 24 -4.60 -1.08 -30.47
CA LYS A 24 -5.57 -0.47 -31.39
C LYS A 24 -5.80 0.99 -30.97
N LYS A 25 -5.03 1.91 -31.58
CA LYS A 25 -5.21 3.38 -31.60
C LYS A 25 -6.00 3.96 -30.40
N GLY A 26 -5.39 4.03 -29.23
CA GLY A 26 -5.79 4.96 -28.15
C GLY A 26 -7.05 4.62 -27.33
N LYS A 27 -7.63 3.42 -27.45
CA LYS A 27 -8.71 3.00 -26.54
C LYS A 27 -8.15 2.50 -25.20
N PRO A 28 -8.75 2.87 -24.06
CA PRO A 28 -8.39 2.29 -22.78
C PRO A 28 -8.62 0.77 -22.77
N TYR A 29 -7.74 0.02 -22.09
CA TYR A 29 -7.85 -1.43 -21.93
C TYR A 29 -7.33 -1.86 -20.55
N GLN A 30 -7.68 -3.07 -20.11
CA GLN A 30 -7.23 -3.60 -18.81
C GLN A 30 -5.91 -4.37 -18.93
N ALA A 31 -5.06 -4.22 -17.92
CA ALA A 31 -3.82 -4.97 -17.77
C ALA A 31 -3.65 -5.40 -16.30
N ILE A 32 -2.92 -6.49 -16.07
CA ILE A 32 -2.64 -7.03 -14.74
C ILE A 32 -1.16 -6.86 -14.37
N CYS A 33 -0.88 -6.53 -13.11
CA CYS A 33 0.47 -6.48 -12.58
C CYS A 33 1.08 -7.89 -12.51
N CYS A 34 2.21 -8.11 -13.18
CA CYS A 34 2.82 -9.43 -13.36
C CYS A 34 4.14 -9.61 -12.59
N VAL A 35 4.56 -8.57 -11.85
CA VAL A 35 5.71 -8.57 -10.94
C VAL A 35 5.22 -8.48 -9.48
N PRO A 36 6.03 -8.89 -8.48
CA PRO A 36 5.61 -8.84 -7.08
C PRO A 36 5.13 -7.47 -6.61
N VAL A 37 5.91 -6.44 -6.93
CA VAL A 37 5.62 -5.03 -6.64
C VAL A 37 6.10 -4.17 -7.82
N ALA A 38 5.29 -3.20 -8.23
CA ALA A 38 5.67 -2.21 -9.23
C ALA A 38 5.47 -0.79 -8.70
N ASP A 39 6.52 0.03 -8.77
CA ASP A 39 6.42 1.46 -8.47
C ASP A 39 5.58 2.18 -9.53
N MET A 40 4.68 3.05 -9.07
CA MET A 40 3.86 3.90 -9.90
C MET A 40 4.16 5.37 -9.63
N HIS A 41 4.22 6.19 -10.68
CA HIS A 41 4.70 7.56 -10.59
C HIS A 41 3.69 8.62 -11.03
N THR A 42 3.64 9.75 -10.33
CA THR A 42 2.69 10.85 -10.58
C THR A 42 3.00 11.66 -11.86
N GLY A 43 4.26 11.70 -12.27
CA GLY A 43 4.74 12.41 -13.45
C GLY A 43 5.32 11.47 -14.50
N PHE A 44 5.46 11.96 -15.73
CA PHE A 44 6.17 11.25 -16.80
C PHE A 44 7.67 11.54 -16.68
N ILE A 45 8.53 10.52 -16.65
CA ILE A 45 9.91 10.64 -16.12
C ILE A 45 11.07 10.52 -17.14
N PRO A 46 10.94 10.19 -18.43
CA PRO A 46 12.10 9.83 -19.25
C PRO A 46 13.06 10.97 -19.58
N LYS A 47 12.77 12.23 -19.21
CA LYS A 47 13.68 13.37 -19.43
C LYS A 47 14.72 13.54 -18.33
N TRP A 48 14.94 12.54 -17.50
CA TRP A 48 15.85 12.65 -16.38
C TRP A 48 17.21 11.97 -16.70
N PRO A 49 18.34 12.71 -16.81
CA PRO A 49 19.64 12.13 -17.15
C PRO A 49 20.09 11.09 -16.10
N GLY A 50 20.48 9.89 -16.53
CA GLY A 50 20.98 8.80 -15.67
C GLY A 50 19.94 7.88 -15.01
N LYS A 51 18.63 8.00 -15.31
CA LYS A 51 17.56 7.59 -14.36
C LYS A 51 16.77 6.30 -14.61
N LEU A 52 17.17 5.40 -15.51
CA LEU A 52 16.55 4.06 -15.53
C LEU A 52 16.77 3.33 -14.19
N ALA A 53 17.94 3.52 -13.58
CA ALA A 53 18.28 3.00 -12.26
C ALA A 53 17.44 3.62 -11.12
N PHE A 54 16.92 4.84 -11.28
CA PHE A 54 16.15 5.51 -10.24
C PHE A 54 14.67 5.08 -10.20
N HIS A 55 14.16 4.53 -11.30
CA HIS A 55 12.82 3.94 -11.37
C HIS A 55 12.73 2.62 -10.61
N THR A 56 13.74 1.79 -10.78
CA THR A 56 13.85 0.53 -10.06
C THR A 56 14.35 0.78 -8.64
N ASN A 57 15.40 1.59 -8.47
CA ASN A 57 16.06 1.80 -7.17
C ASN A 57 15.72 3.14 -6.48
N GLY A 58 14.53 3.68 -6.71
CA GLY A 58 14.11 4.92 -6.05
C GLY A 58 14.23 4.81 -4.52
N PRO A 59 14.68 5.86 -3.81
CA PRO A 59 14.94 5.79 -2.39
C PRO A 59 13.65 5.49 -1.62
N ILE A 60 13.83 5.02 -0.38
CA ILE A 60 12.75 4.75 0.55
C ILE A 60 11.94 6.03 0.80
N CYS A 61 12.61 7.16 1.04
CA CYS A 61 11.98 8.45 1.25
C CYS A 61 13.00 9.56 0.97
N PHE A 62 12.56 10.64 0.34
CA PHE A 62 13.36 11.86 0.24
C PHE A 62 13.28 12.63 1.56
N ALA A 63 14.37 13.26 1.99
CA ALA A 63 14.36 14.06 3.21
C ALA A 63 13.71 15.43 3.00
N ASP A 64 13.82 15.96 1.78
CA ASP A 64 13.23 17.23 1.41
C ASP A 64 11.86 16.97 0.78
N HIS A 65 10.80 17.04 1.59
CA HIS A 65 9.42 16.79 1.19
C HIS A 65 8.92 17.65 0.00
N ALA A 66 9.63 18.72 -0.34
CA ALA A 66 9.06 19.80 -1.12
C ALA A 66 8.93 19.53 -2.63
N ARG A 67 9.74 18.66 -3.27
CA ARG A 67 9.78 18.70 -4.76
C ARG A 67 9.99 17.42 -5.60
N ARG A 68 10.38 16.24 -5.09
CA ARG A 68 11.05 15.27 -6.00
C ARG A 68 10.79 13.76 -5.83
N CYS A 69 9.90 13.31 -4.94
CA CYS A 69 9.47 11.90 -5.00
C CYS A 69 8.43 11.70 -6.10
N SER A 70 8.85 11.04 -7.18
CA SER A 70 7.94 10.73 -8.28
C SER A 70 7.01 9.56 -7.94
N ARG A 71 7.44 8.63 -7.06
CA ARG A 71 6.60 7.51 -6.59
C ARG A 71 5.35 8.08 -5.95
N GLY A 72 4.20 7.69 -6.49
CA GLY A 72 2.87 8.05 -6.03
C GLY A 72 2.11 6.88 -5.41
N HIS A 73 2.43 5.65 -5.82
CA HIS A 73 1.77 4.43 -5.34
C HIS A 73 2.63 3.19 -5.66
N GLN A 74 2.21 2.01 -5.19
CA GLN A 74 2.76 0.71 -5.58
C GLN A 74 1.65 -0.26 -5.97
N LEU A 75 1.79 -0.90 -7.13
CA LEU A 75 0.96 -2.04 -7.51
C LEU A 75 1.49 -3.31 -6.88
N LEU A 76 0.58 -4.15 -6.42
CA LEU A 76 0.89 -5.53 -6.02
C LEU A 76 0.65 -6.49 -7.17
N PHE A 77 1.26 -7.66 -7.10
CA PHE A 77 0.99 -8.76 -8.01
C PHE A 77 -0.53 -9.03 -8.15
N ASN A 78 -0.96 -9.37 -9.35
CA ASN A 78 -2.37 -9.58 -9.74
C ASN A 78 -3.30 -8.36 -9.62
N GLU A 79 -2.82 -7.16 -9.32
CA GLU A 79 -3.67 -5.97 -9.40
C GLU A 79 -3.98 -5.61 -10.86
N ILE A 80 -5.27 -5.49 -11.18
CA ILE A 80 -5.75 -5.08 -12.50
C ILE A 80 -5.89 -3.55 -12.53
N VAL A 81 -5.37 -2.96 -13.61
CA VAL A 81 -5.39 -1.51 -13.87
C VAL A 81 -5.96 -1.23 -15.27
N THR A 82 -6.45 -0.01 -15.47
CA THR A 82 -6.88 0.44 -16.81
C THR A 82 -5.77 1.24 -17.46
N VAL A 83 -5.13 0.71 -18.50
CA VAL A 83 -4.15 1.43 -19.32
C VAL A 83 -4.90 2.48 -20.16
N VAL A 84 -4.57 3.75 -19.97
CA VAL A 84 -5.20 4.88 -20.64
C VAL A 84 -4.41 5.32 -21.87
N LYS A 85 -3.08 5.31 -21.78
CA LYS A 85 -2.17 5.61 -22.90
C LYS A 85 -0.80 5.01 -22.64
N MET A 86 0.00 4.90 -23.69
CA MET A 86 1.38 4.43 -23.60
C MET A 86 2.34 5.48 -24.14
N ARG A 87 3.56 5.49 -23.61
CA ARG A 87 4.66 6.29 -24.14
C ARG A 87 5.99 5.63 -23.80
N GLU A 88 6.81 5.35 -24.81
CA GLU A 88 8.13 4.69 -24.64
C GLU A 88 7.97 3.40 -23.82
N ASP A 89 8.74 3.20 -22.76
CA ASP A 89 8.67 2.00 -21.89
C ASP A 89 7.62 2.10 -20.78
N TYR A 90 6.76 3.12 -20.80
CA TYR A 90 5.80 3.39 -19.74
C TYR A 90 4.35 3.35 -20.22
N ALA A 91 3.49 2.86 -19.33
CA ALA A 91 2.04 2.91 -19.46
C ALA A 91 1.49 3.94 -18.47
N PHE A 92 0.60 4.81 -18.92
CA PHE A 92 -0.19 5.66 -18.06
C PHE A 92 -1.48 4.92 -17.70
N VAL A 93 -1.61 4.53 -16.45
CA VAL A 93 -2.67 3.66 -15.93
C VAL A 93 -3.58 4.43 -14.99
N ALA A 94 -4.83 3.98 -14.89
CA ALA A 94 -5.80 4.40 -13.90
C ALA A 94 -6.09 3.22 -12.95
N ILE A 95 -6.13 3.49 -11.65
CA ILE A 95 -6.45 2.50 -10.62
C ILE A 95 -7.77 2.85 -9.92
N GLU A 96 -8.65 1.86 -9.78
CA GLU A 96 -9.93 2.02 -9.08
C GLU A 96 -9.89 1.49 -7.63
N SER A 97 -8.78 0.84 -7.25
CA SER A 97 -8.50 0.47 -5.86
C SER A 97 -8.18 1.67 -4.98
N ALA A 98 -7.90 2.84 -5.58
CA ALA A 98 -7.58 4.07 -4.89
C ALA A 98 -8.19 5.27 -5.64
N SER A 99 -8.74 6.23 -4.90
CA SER A 99 -9.34 7.44 -5.45
C SER A 99 -8.75 8.69 -4.79
N LEU A 100 -8.52 9.72 -5.62
CA LEU A 100 -8.03 11.03 -5.17
C LEU A 100 -9.15 12.03 -4.89
N LYS A 101 -10.31 11.92 -5.56
CA LYS A 101 -11.37 12.95 -5.50
C LYS A 101 -12.76 12.33 -5.67
N LYS A 102 -13.69 12.67 -4.77
CA LYS A 102 -15.14 12.63 -5.03
C LYS A 102 -15.53 13.91 -5.79
N ARG A 103 -16.12 13.75 -6.97
CA ARG A 103 -16.83 14.78 -7.73
C ARG A 103 -18.32 14.66 -7.48
N LYS A 104 -19.12 15.64 -7.94
CA LYS A 104 -20.59 15.54 -7.94
C LYS A 104 -21.10 14.27 -8.64
N LYS A 105 -20.34 13.74 -9.62
CA LYS A 105 -20.65 12.53 -10.39
C LYS A 105 -19.87 11.27 -9.93
N GLY A 106 -19.45 11.18 -8.67
CA GLY A 106 -18.75 10.00 -8.14
C GLY A 106 -17.24 10.18 -7.99
N TYR A 107 -16.53 9.08 -7.76
CA TYR A 107 -15.08 9.08 -7.51
C TYR A 107 -14.26 9.09 -8.82
N THR A 108 -13.03 9.59 -8.75
CA THR A 108 -12.09 9.54 -9.88
C THR A 108 -10.90 8.66 -9.53
N ALA A 109 -10.65 7.67 -10.39
CA ALA A 109 -9.47 6.83 -10.37
C ALA A 109 -8.19 7.66 -10.35
N SER A 110 -7.26 7.23 -9.51
CA SER A 110 -5.91 7.77 -9.47
C SER A 110 -5.16 7.33 -10.71
N LYS A 111 -4.26 8.19 -11.21
CA LYS A 111 -3.55 7.93 -12.47
C LYS A 111 -2.06 8.08 -12.32
N TYR A 112 -1.33 7.13 -12.87
CA TYR A 112 0.11 7.01 -12.70
C TYR A 112 0.81 6.49 -13.94
N TRP A 113 2.12 6.69 -14.02
CA TRP A 113 3.00 6.00 -14.95
C TRP A 113 3.61 4.77 -14.28
N VAL A 114 3.58 3.64 -14.97
CA VAL A 114 4.22 2.38 -14.56
C VAL A 114 5.05 1.84 -15.71
N ASN A 115 6.11 1.09 -15.42
CA ASN A 115 6.88 0.40 -16.46
C ASN A 115 6.00 -0.66 -17.15
N LYS A 116 6.01 -0.69 -18.48
CA LYS A 116 5.24 -1.66 -19.27
C LYS A 116 5.62 -3.09 -18.96
N SER A 117 6.88 -3.37 -18.64
CA SER A 117 7.33 -4.73 -18.30
C SER A 117 6.72 -5.26 -17.00
N SER A 118 6.14 -4.37 -16.17
CA SER A 118 5.49 -4.74 -14.91
C SER A 118 4.02 -5.15 -15.09
N ILE A 119 3.43 -4.96 -16.27
CA ILE A 119 2.02 -5.25 -16.54
C ILE A 119 1.85 -6.07 -17.81
N VAL A 120 0.79 -6.89 -17.87
CA VAL A 120 0.41 -7.66 -19.06
C VAL A 120 -1.03 -7.33 -19.44
N PRO A 121 -1.33 -6.96 -20.70
CA PRO A 121 -2.72 -6.75 -21.14
C PRO A 121 -3.57 -8.01 -20.96
N LEU A 122 -4.79 -7.88 -20.44
CA LEU A 122 -5.69 -9.04 -20.27
C LEU A 122 -6.05 -9.69 -21.60
N GLU A 123 -6.22 -8.91 -22.68
CA GLU A 123 -6.45 -9.41 -24.03
C GLU A 123 -5.31 -10.31 -24.53
N THR A 124 -4.07 -10.03 -24.12
CA THR A 124 -2.92 -10.88 -24.46
C THR A 124 -2.99 -12.23 -23.75
N LEU A 125 -3.46 -12.25 -22.50
CA LEU A 125 -3.66 -13.48 -21.74
C LEU A 125 -4.82 -14.31 -22.34
N ASP A 126 -5.94 -13.66 -22.66
CA ASP A 126 -7.11 -14.29 -23.29
C ASP A 126 -6.76 -14.94 -24.64
N LYS A 127 -6.03 -14.23 -25.50
CA LYS A 127 -5.51 -14.77 -26.77
C LYS A 127 -4.58 -15.97 -26.61
N ARG A 128 -3.97 -16.14 -25.44
CA ARG A 128 -3.13 -17.30 -25.10
C ARG A 128 -3.93 -18.44 -24.48
N GLY A 129 -5.26 -18.35 -24.45
CA GLY A 129 -6.15 -19.34 -23.87
C GLY A 129 -6.18 -19.32 -22.34
N ILE A 130 -5.69 -18.26 -21.69
CA ILE A 130 -5.83 -18.10 -20.24
C ILE A 130 -7.28 -17.71 -19.93
N ASN A 131 -7.95 -18.54 -19.13
CA ASN A 131 -9.26 -18.19 -18.58
C ASN A 131 -9.13 -17.00 -17.60
N LEU A 132 -9.61 -15.83 -18.01
CA LEU A 132 -9.55 -14.62 -17.19
C LEU A 132 -10.36 -14.72 -15.88
N ALA A 133 -11.32 -15.65 -15.77
CA ALA A 133 -12.05 -15.90 -14.53
C ALA A 133 -11.17 -16.49 -13.41
N ASN A 134 -9.98 -17.00 -13.76
CA ASN A 134 -8.98 -17.47 -12.81
C ASN A 134 -8.16 -16.32 -12.20
N LEU A 135 -8.31 -15.09 -12.69
CA LEU A 135 -7.64 -13.90 -12.16
C LEU A 135 -8.59 -13.14 -11.21
N PRO A 136 -8.08 -12.50 -10.14
CA PRO A 136 -8.94 -11.75 -9.24
C PRO A 136 -9.54 -10.54 -9.96
N PRO A 137 -10.82 -10.18 -9.70
CA PRO A 137 -11.41 -9.00 -10.29
C PRO A 137 -10.70 -7.73 -9.83
N ALA A 138 -10.73 -6.69 -10.67
CA ALA A 138 -10.23 -5.38 -10.29
C ALA A 138 -10.99 -4.85 -9.06
N VAL A 139 -10.29 -4.37 -8.03
CA VAL A 139 -10.96 -3.61 -6.97
C VAL A 139 -11.50 -2.33 -7.58
N SER A 140 -12.78 -2.05 -7.36
CA SER A 140 -13.42 -0.82 -7.82
C SER A 140 -14.14 -0.10 -6.69
N PHE A 141 -13.86 1.20 -6.53
CA PHE A 141 -14.67 2.06 -5.67
C PHE A 141 -16.12 2.27 -6.18
N ASN A 142 -16.42 1.88 -7.43
CA ASN A 142 -17.77 1.92 -7.97
C ASN A 142 -18.59 0.67 -7.60
N ASP A 143 -17.90 -0.42 -7.23
CA ASP A 143 -18.51 -1.68 -6.85
C ASP A 143 -17.71 -2.33 -5.71
N ALA A 144 -18.18 -2.09 -4.48
CA ALA A 144 -17.55 -2.62 -3.29
C ALA A 144 -17.60 -4.16 -3.20
N SER A 145 -18.45 -4.83 -3.98
CA SER A 145 -18.50 -6.31 -4.00
C SER A 145 -17.21 -6.91 -4.55
N THR A 146 -16.49 -6.17 -5.40
CA THR A 146 -15.19 -6.57 -5.95
C THR A 146 -14.06 -6.71 -4.90
N LEU A 147 -14.25 -6.19 -3.68
CA LEU A 147 -13.28 -6.33 -2.59
C LEU A 147 -13.22 -7.76 -2.05
N CYS A 148 -14.36 -8.43 -1.97
CA CYS A 148 -14.47 -9.74 -1.34
C CYS A 148 -15.40 -10.69 -2.13
N PRO A 149 -15.12 -11.07 -3.38
CA PRO A 149 -15.85 -12.16 -4.04
C PRO A 149 -15.71 -13.47 -3.26
N ASP A 150 -16.75 -14.30 -3.21
CA ASP A 150 -16.80 -15.50 -2.34
C ASP A 150 -15.62 -16.48 -2.53
N ASN A 151 -15.14 -16.63 -3.76
CA ASN A 151 -14.03 -17.52 -4.14
C ASN A 151 -12.66 -16.79 -4.20
N LEU A 152 -12.53 -15.64 -3.54
CA LEU A 152 -11.29 -14.89 -3.44
C LEU A 152 -10.57 -15.18 -2.11
N VAL A 153 -9.26 -15.31 -2.17
CA VAL A 153 -8.37 -15.23 -1.00
C VAL A 153 -7.36 -14.12 -1.15
N THR A 154 -6.96 -13.55 -0.02
CA THR A 154 -5.93 -12.51 0.07
C THR A 154 -4.80 -12.99 0.96
N LEU A 155 -3.55 -12.77 0.58
CA LEU A 155 -2.42 -13.05 1.46
C LEU A 155 -2.51 -12.17 2.71
N GLY A 156 -2.61 -12.77 3.89
CA GLY A 156 -2.52 -12.11 5.18
C GLY A 156 -1.07 -11.86 5.63
N LYS A 157 -0.13 -12.63 5.09
CA LYS A 157 1.32 -12.55 5.32
C LYS A 157 2.08 -12.71 4.00
N SER A 158 3.34 -12.30 3.97
CA SER A 158 4.20 -12.54 2.82
C SER A 158 4.38 -14.03 2.56
N TRP A 159 4.55 -14.40 1.30
CA TRP A 159 4.72 -15.79 0.89
C TRP A 159 5.68 -15.89 -0.29
N GLN A 160 6.62 -16.83 -0.23
CA GLN A 160 7.51 -17.12 -1.35
C GLN A 160 6.83 -18.15 -2.27
N SER A 161 6.56 -17.75 -3.51
CA SER A 161 5.95 -18.62 -4.52
C SER A 161 6.94 -19.69 -5.01
N PRO A 162 6.44 -20.78 -5.63
CA PRO A 162 7.28 -21.86 -6.16
C PRO A 162 8.33 -21.39 -7.19
N ASP A 163 8.07 -20.30 -7.90
CA ASP A 163 9.02 -19.68 -8.84
C ASP A 163 10.01 -18.70 -8.17
N GLY A 164 10.04 -18.66 -6.83
CA GLY A 164 11.00 -17.91 -6.03
C GLY A 164 10.62 -16.45 -5.77
N ARG A 165 9.50 -15.94 -6.30
CA ARG A 165 9.05 -14.57 -6.04
C ARG A 165 8.54 -14.42 -4.60
N LEU A 166 8.89 -13.31 -3.95
CA LEU A 166 8.30 -12.94 -2.66
C LEU A 166 7.04 -12.10 -2.92
N LEU A 167 5.86 -12.65 -2.62
CA LEU A 167 4.57 -11.99 -2.81
C LEU A 167 4.07 -11.40 -1.50
N CYS A 168 3.51 -10.20 -1.59
CA CYS A 168 3.10 -9.46 -0.39
C CYS A 168 1.78 -9.88 0.20
N ALA A 169 1.66 -9.59 1.50
CA ALA A 169 0.34 -9.44 2.09
C ALA A 169 -0.50 -8.49 1.21
N GLY A 170 -1.81 -8.70 1.14
CA GLY A 170 -2.74 -7.96 0.28
C GLY A 170 -2.80 -8.42 -1.19
N VAL A 171 -1.88 -9.27 -1.66
CA VAL A 171 -2.02 -9.91 -2.98
C VAL A 171 -3.25 -10.83 -2.97
N ARG A 172 -4.03 -10.79 -4.05
CA ARG A 172 -5.30 -11.51 -4.18
C ARG A 172 -5.20 -12.63 -5.21
N PHE A 173 -5.92 -13.71 -4.95
CA PHE A 173 -6.02 -14.87 -5.84
C PHE A 173 -7.44 -15.41 -5.87
N MET A 174 -7.81 -16.02 -7.00
CA MET A 174 -9.01 -16.84 -7.11
C MET A 174 -8.67 -18.27 -6.66
N CYS A 175 -9.53 -18.87 -5.85
CA CYS A 175 -9.43 -20.27 -5.47
C CYS A 175 -9.68 -21.19 -6.68
N ASP A 176 -8.96 -22.30 -6.77
CA ASP A 176 -9.16 -23.32 -7.82
C ASP A 176 -10.13 -24.45 -7.42
N GLY A 177 -10.69 -24.36 -6.21
CA GLY A 177 -11.60 -25.35 -5.63
C GLY A 177 -10.91 -26.45 -4.83
N ARG A 178 -9.60 -26.65 -4.99
CA ARG A 178 -8.82 -27.59 -4.18
C ARG A 178 -8.56 -26.96 -2.81
N ARG A 179 -8.93 -27.67 -1.75
CA ARG A 179 -8.73 -27.19 -0.39
C ARG A 179 -8.63 -28.37 0.57
N ASP A 180 -7.68 -28.29 1.48
CA ASP A 180 -7.62 -29.16 2.64
C ASP A 180 -7.48 -28.32 3.94
N ALA A 181 -7.17 -28.98 5.06
CA ALA A 181 -7.04 -28.32 6.35
C ALA A 181 -5.81 -27.39 6.45
N ARG A 182 -4.76 -27.65 5.65
CA ARG A 182 -3.45 -26.99 5.70
C ARG A 182 -3.23 -26.04 4.54
N THR A 183 -3.74 -26.33 3.35
CA THR A 183 -3.51 -25.53 2.16
C THR A 183 -4.81 -25.17 1.43
N THR A 184 -4.74 -24.09 0.67
CA THR A 184 -5.78 -23.68 -0.28
C THR A 184 -5.15 -23.55 -1.65
N GLY A 185 -5.71 -24.25 -2.64
CA GLY A 185 -5.32 -24.17 -4.03
C GLY A 185 -5.80 -22.87 -4.66
N VAL A 186 -4.91 -22.18 -5.34
CA VAL A 186 -5.18 -20.90 -6.00
C VAL A 186 -4.61 -20.85 -7.41
N TRP A 187 -5.20 -19.99 -8.23
CA TRP A 187 -4.71 -19.66 -9.56
C TRP A 187 -3.67 -18.53 -9.50
N MET A 188 -2.45 -18.80 -9.93
CA MET A 188 -1.35 -17.84 -9.96
C MET A 188 -0.85 -17.63 -11.39
N LEU A 189 -0.72 -16.38 -11.83
CA LEU A 189 -0.11 -16.07 -13.12
C LEU A 189 1.41 -16.31 -13.07
N ASP A 190 1.89 -17.25 -13.87
CA ASP A 190 3.30 -17.34 -14.24
C ASP A 190 3.55 -16.34 -15.37
N SER A 191 4.20 -15.23 -15.03
CA SER A 191 4.48 -14.16 -15.97
C SER A 191 5.60 -14.48 -16.95
N LEU A 192 6.46 -15.46 -16.64
CA LEU A 192 7.53 -15.91 -17.53
C LEU A 192 6.98 -16.81 -18.62
N CYS A 193 6.21 -17.82 -18.23
CA CYS A 193 5.63 -18.79 -19.16
C CYS A 193 4.28 -18.35 -19.75
N SER A 194 3.67 -17.29 -19.21
CA SER A 194 2.31 -16.87 -19.57
C SER A 194 1.31 -18.01 -19.46
N LYS A 195 1.33 -18.64 -18.29
CA LYS A 195 0.39 -19.70 -17.92
C LYS A 195 -0.20 -19.34 -16.57
N VAL A 196 -1.36 -19.90 -16.28
CA VAL A 196 -1.88 -19.89 -14.91
C VAL A 196 -1.48 -21.22 -14.28
N LEU A 197 -0.80 -21.14 -13.15
CA LEU A 197 -0.41 -22.28 -12.33
C LEU A 197 -1.44 -22.48 -11.23
N ASN A 198 -1.72 -23.74 -10.93
CA ASN A 198 -2.38 -24.13 -9.70
C ASN A 198 -1.29 -24.25 -8.63
N VAL A 199 -1.36 -23.40 -7.60
CA VAL A 199 -0.42 -23.41 -6.49
C VAL A 199 -1.14 -23.53 -5.17
N ASP A 200 -0.57 -24.30 -4.26
CA ASP A 200 -1.13 -24.50 -2.93
C ASP A 200 -0.45 -23.52 -1.95
N ILE A 201 -1.24 -22.65 -1.34
CA ILE A 201 -0.75 -21.69 -0.33
C ILE A 201 -1.20 -22.18 1.05
N PRO A 202 -0.33 -22.14 2.08
CA PRO A 202 -0.73 -22.46 3.45
C PRO A 202 -1.92 -21.60 3.90
N THR A 203 -2.97 -22.24 4.43
CA THR A 203 -4.24 -21.59 4.75
C THR A 203 -4.07 -20.53 5.83
N GLU A 204 -3.13 -20.70 6.75
CA GLU A 204 -2.78 -19.73 7.79
C GLU A 204 -2.18 -18.43 7.25
N ASN A 205 -1.71 -18.42 5.99
CA ASN A 205 -1.23 -17.22 5.31
C ASN A 205 -2.35 -16.50 4.54
N LEU A 206 -3.57 -17.01 4.55
CA LEU A 206 -4.68 -16.49 3.73
C LEU A 206 -5.81 -15.91 4.58
N ILE A 207 -6.41 -14.83 4.06
CA ILE A 207 -7.66 -14.24 4.50
C ILE A 207 -8.70 -14.58 3.43
N LYS A 208 -9.73 -15.34 3.81
CA LYS A 208 -10.82 -15.72 2.91
C LYS A 208 -11.86 -14.62 2.83
N ALA A 209 -12.25 -14.26 1.62
CA ALA A 209 -13.26 -13.23 1.39
C ALA A 209 -14.61 -13.59 1.99
N SER A 210 -15.05 -14.86 1.86
CA SER A 210 -16.28 -15.39 2.48
C SER A 210 -16.29 -15.16 4.00
N ASP A 211 -15.17 -15.45 4.67
CA ASP A 211 -15.04 -15.31 6.12
C ASP A 211 -15.06 -13.83 6.52
N VAL A 212 -14.55 -12.94 5.67
CA VAL A 212 -14.58 -11.49 5.87
C VAL A 212 -15.99 -10.91 5.68
N GLN A 213 -16.73 -11.36 4.67
CA GLN A 213 -18.10 -10.90 4.39
C GLN A 213 -19.08 -11.33 5.47
N ALA A 214 -18.92 -12.54 6.02
CA ALA A 214 -19.77 -13.05 7.10
C ALA A 214 -19.60 -12.29 8.43
N LYS A 215 -18.54 -11.48 8.58
CA LYS A 215 -18.24 -10.75 9.82
C LYS A 215 -19.03 -9.45 9.92
N SER A 216 -19.45 -9.14 11.15
CA SER A 216 -19.98 -7.82 11.49
C SER A 216 -18.95 -6.73 11.24
N ILE A 217 -19.43 -5.49 11.05
CA ILE A 217 -18.54 -4.37 10.80
C ILE A 217 -17.51 -4.14 11.92
N THR A 218 -17.92 -4.30 13.18
CA THR A 218 -17.03 -4.19 14.34
C THR A 218 -15.93 -5.23 14.29
N ARG A 219 -16.23 -6.46 13.87
CA ARG A 219 -15.22 -7.51 13.75
C ARG A 219 -14.25 -7.22 12.61
N ARG A 220 -14.72 -6.67 11.49
CA ARG A 220 -13.86 -6.25 10.38
C ARG A 220 -12.94 -5.09 10.76
N ILE A 221 -13.42 -4.14 11.57
CA ILE A 221 -12.56 -3.09 12.16
C ILE A 221 -11.51 -3.69 13.08
N SER A 222 -11.87 -4.69 13.89
CA SER A 222 -10.90 -5.44 14.70
C SER A 222 -9.86 -6.16 13.85
N ASP A 223 -10.26 -6.77 12.73
CA ASP A 223 -9.34 -7.43 11.80
C ASP A 223 -8.41 -6.40 11.13
N PHE A 224 -8.92 -5.24 10.73
CA PHE A 224 -8.11 -4.10 10.24
C PHE A 224 -7.01 -3.72 11.24
N LEU A 225 -7.36 -3.57 12.53
CA LEU A 225 -6.38 -3.26 13.58
C LEU A 225 -5.38 -4.40 13.80
N GLY A 226 -5.84 -5.65 13.73
CA GLY A 226 -4.97 -6.83 13.81
C GLY A 226 -3.93 -6.86 12.68
N ILE A 227 -4.35 -6.53 11.46
CA ILE A 227 -3.47 -6.47 10.29
C ILE A 227 -2.41 -5.39 10.46
N ILE A 228 -2.79 -4.13 10.76
CA ILE A 228 -1.78 -3.07 10.92
C ILE A 228 -0.86 -3.31 12.12
N ARG A 229 -1.37 -3.92 13.20
CA ARG A 229 -0.55 -4.29 14.36
C ARG A 229 0.49 -5.36 14.01
N SER A 230 0.17 -6.27 13.09
CA SER A 230 1.13 -7.26 12.60
C SER A 230 2.29 -6.64 11.82
N TRP A 231 2.12 -5.43 11.29
CA TRP A 231 3.16 -4.67 10.58
C TRP A 231 4.01 -3.80 11.51
N CYS A 232 3.54 -3.56 12.74
CA CYS A 232 4.34 -2.94 13.79
C CYS A 232 5.51 -3.85 14.19
N ARG A 233 6.37 -3.35 15.08
CA ARG A 233 7.46 -4.13 15.65
C ARG A 233 6.94 -5.39 16.35
N ASN A 234 7.52 -6.52 15.97
CA ASN A 234 7.43 -7.81 16.65
C ASN A 234 8.82 -8.48 16.66
N ASP A 235 8.87 -9.75 17.05
CA ASP A 235 10.12 -10.53 17.11
C ASP A 235 10.79 -10.69 15.74
N ASP A 236 10.01 -10.65 14.65
CA ASP A 236 10.49 -10.73 13.27
C ASP A 236 10.95 -9.36 12.72
N GLY A 237 10.86 -8.29 13.52
CA GLY A 237 11.20 -6.92 13.13
C GLY A 237 9.98 -6.04 12.84
N PHE A 238 10.14 -5.04 11.98
CA PHE A 238 9.10 -4.05 11.67
C PHE A 238 9.06 -3.72 10.17
N ILE A 239 7.92 -3.23 9.69
CA ILE A 239 7.81 -2.72 8.32
C ILE A 239 8.36 -1.28 8.26
N PRO A 240 9.33 -0.97 7.37
CA PRO A 240 9.88 0.36 7.23
C PRO A 240 8.86 1.32 6.60
N TYR A 241 8.96 2.60 6.95
CA TYR A 241 8.27 3.63 6.22
C TYR A 241 8.86 3.73 4.81
N VAL A 242 8.03 3.74 3.78
CA VAL A 242 8.41 4.05 2.39
C VAL A 242 7.41 5.05 1.85
N TRP A 243 7.88 6.19 1.32
CA TRP A 243 7.00 7.19 0.72
C TRP A 243 6.19 6.57 -0.42
N SER A 244 4.87 6.70 -0.42
CA SER A 244 3.99 6.05 -1.41
C SER A 244 4.07 4.52 -1.41
N GLY A 245 4.59 3.93 -0.33
CA GLY A 245 4.73 2.48 -0.18
C GLY A 245 3.40 1.81 0.15
N ARG A 246 3.15 0.65 -0.48
CA ARG A 246 1.96 -0.20 -0.28
C ARG A 246 2.32 -1.70 -0.31
N SER A 247 3.50 -2.06 0.19
CA SER A 247 4.04 -3.43 0.10
C SER A 247 4.74 -3.87 1.41
N PRO A 248 4.01 -4.48 2.36
CA PRO A 248 4.47 -4.69 3.73
C PRO A 248 5.20 -6.03 3.96
N ASP A 249 6.26 -6.30 3.21
CA ASP A 249 6.98 -7.58 3.31
C ASP A 249 8.41 -7.50 3.80
N VAL A 250 9.10 -6.41 3.49
CA VAL A 250 10.49 -6.25 3.90
C VAL A 250 10.50 -5.85 5.36
N ARG A 251 10.77 -6.82 6.23
CA ARG A 251 10.99 -6.56 7.65
C ARG A 251 12.41 -6.12 7.90
N CYS A 252 12.55 -5.08 8.70
CA CYS A 252 13.83 -4.60 9.21
C CYS A 252 13.90 -4.91 10.70
N THR A 253 15.07 -5.35 11.17
CA THR A 253 15.30 -5.64 12.59
C THR A 253 16.12 -4.54 13.27
N LYS A 254 16.86 -3.74 12.50
CA LYS A 254 17.66 -2.61 12.99
C LYS A 254 16.92 -1.30 12.74
N GLU A 255 16.75 -0.52 13.80
CA GLU A 255 16.15 0.83 13.71
C GLU A 255 17.01 1.81 12.93
N ALA A 256 18.34 1.63 12.93
CA ALA A 256 19.27 2.58 12.34
C ALA A 256 18.97 2.87 10.86
N PHE A 257 19.07 4.14 10.50
CA PHE A 257 18.99 4.65 9.14
C PHE A 257 19.88 5.88 9.01
N SER A 258 20.27 6.19 7.79
CA SER A 258 21.17 7.30 7.49
C SER A 258 20.50 8.28 6.53
N LYS A 259 20.82 9.56 6.68
CA LYS A 259 20.49 10.59 5.70
C LYS A 259 21.69 10.74 4.77
N LEU A 260 21.52 10.39 3.49
CA LEU A 260 22.58 10.42 2.49
C LEU A 260 22.37 11.61 1.53
N PRO A 261 23.46 12.18 0.98
CA PRO A 261 23.37 13.19 -0.07
C PRO A 261 22.70 12.59 -1.32
N GLY A 262 21.84 13.39 -1.93
CA GLY A 262 21.12 13.05 -3.14
C GLY A 262 21.87 13.38 -4.43
N GLU A 263 21.34 12.91 -5.55
CA GLU A 263 21.86 13.30 -6.87
C GLU A 263 21.51 14.77 -7.20
N PRO A 264 22.48 15.56 -7.71
CA PRO A 264 22.24 16.91 -8.17
C PRO A 264 21.05 17.01 -9.13
N GLY A 265 20.18 18.00 -8.91
CA GLY A 265 18.95 18.17 -9.70
C GLY A 265 17.80 17.23 -9.32
N LEU A 266 18.04 16.19 -8.51
CA LEU A 266 17.03 15.19 -8.12
C LEU A 266 16.64 15.20 -6.64
N CYS A 267 17.54 15.50 -5.72
CA CYS A 267 17.23 15.83 -4.33
C CYS A 267 18.51 16.27 -3.64
N ASN A 268 18.42 17.01 -2.54
CA ASN A 268 19.62 17.29 -1.75
C ASN A 268 19.94 16.10 -0.85
N PHE A 269 18.91 15.43 -0.31
CA PHE A 269 19.08 14.29 0.59
C PHE A 269 17.95 13.27 0.48
N TYR A 270 18.29 12.02 0.79
CA TYR A 270 17.32 10.93 0.95
C TYR A 270 17.68 10.07 2.17
N TYR A 271 16.70 9.31 2.65
CA TYR A 271 16.89 8.35 3.74
C TYR A 271 17.23 6.97 3.19
N HIS A 272 18.23 6.35 3.79
CA HIS A 272 18.73 5.02 3.46
C HIS A 272 18.65 4.10 4.68
N ARG A 273 18.24 2.85 4.43
CA ARG A 273 18.24 1.77 5.42
C ARG A 273 18.92 0.57 4.79
N GLU A 274 19.99 0.08 5.41
CA GLU A 274 20.83 -1.01 4.90
C GLU A 274 20.03 -2.28 4.61
N GLN A 275 19.09 -2.64 5.50
CA GLN A 275 18.26 -3.84 5.37
C GLN A 275 17.18 -3.75 4.29
N ALA A 276 16.88 -2.55 3.77
CA ALA A 276 15.91 -2.38 2.70
C ALA A 276 16.60 -2.54 1.34
N THR A 277 17.09 -3.73 1.05
CA THR A 277 17.92 -4.03 -0.13
C THR A 277 17.11 -4.21 -1.42
N HIS A 278 15.85 -4.62 -1.32
CA HIS A 278 14.97 -4.89 -2.47
C HIS A 278 14.72 -3.67 -3.37
N SER A 279 14.36 -3.95 -4.62
CA SER A 279 14.08 -2.99 -5.68
C SER A 279 12.85 -3.48 -6.47
N PRO A 280 11.73 -2.75 -6.49
CA PRO A 280 11.50 -1.47 -5.82
C PRO A 280 11.58 -1.56 -4.28
N LYS A 281 11.75 -0.41 -3.62
CA LYS A 281 11.77 -0.37 -2.14
C LYS A 281 10.37 -0.68 -1.60
N MET A 282 10.27 -1.69 -0.75
CA MET A 282 9.00 -2.15 -0.17
C MET A 282 8.82 -1.59 1.23
N GLY A 283 7.58 -1.27 1.58
CA GLY A 283 7.19 -0.70 2.87
C GLY A 283 5.83 -0.02 2.79
N LEU A 284 5.52 0.79 3.79
CA LEU A 284 4.23 1.46 3.90
C LEU A 284 4.39 2.97 4.13
N ASP A 285 3.50 3.76 3.55
CA ASP A 285 3.21 5.11 4.04
C ASP A 285 1.95 5.13 4.91
N CYS A 286 1.66 6.30 5.50
CA CYS A 286 0.56 6.46 6.45
C CYS A 286 -0.82 6.17 5.85
N SER A 287 -1.12 6.67 4.64
CA SER A 287 -2.43 6.49 4.02
C SER A 287 -2.58 5.14 3.33
N ASN A 288 -1.52 4.63 2.70
CA ASN A 288 -1.51 3.33 2.04
C ASN A 288 -1.55 2.18 3.04
N MET A 289 -0.98 2.34 4.24
CA MET A 289 -1.20 1.41 5.35
C MET A 289 -2.70 1.26 5.68
N VAL A 290 -3.39 2.39 5.87
CA VAL A 290 -4.83 2.37 6.17
C VAL A 290 -5.61 1.79 4.98
N LEU A 291 -5.36 2.27 3.77
CA LEU A 291 -6.03 1.80 2.54
C LEU A 291 -5.92 0.29 2.36
N MET A 292 -4.71 -0.25 2.50
CA MET A 292 -4.46 -1.65 2.26
C MET A 292 -5.08 -2.54 3.35
N ALA A 293 -4.86 -2.22 4.63
CA ALA A 293 -5.39 -3.03 5.72
C ALA A 293 -6.92 -3.01 5.78
N THR A 294 -7.54 -1.87 5.47
CA THR A 294 -9.01 -1.78 5.38
C THR A 294 -9.55 -2.65 4.24
N GLN A 295 -8.92 -2.63 3.06
CA GLN A 295 -9.30 -3.50 1.94
C GLN A 295 -9.12 -4.99 2.25
N MET A 296 -8.03 -5.38 2.94
CA MET A 296 -7.82 -6.75 3.40
C MET A 296 -8.86 -7.20 4.43
N ALA A 297 -9.35 -6.28 5.27
CA ALA A 297 -10.49 -6.50 6.17
C ALA A 297 -11.86 -6.34 5.45
N GLY A 298 -11.84 -6.13 4.13
CA GLY A 298 -12.99 -5.91 3.26
C GLY A 298 -13.77 -4.61 3.48
N LEU A 299 -13.26 -3.70 4.30
CA LEU A 299 -13.88 -2.41 4.53
C LEU A 299 -13.82 -1.57 3.24
N PRO A 300 -14.94 -0.97 2.76
CA PRO A 300 -14.96 -0.19 1.51
C PRO A 300 -14.30 1.18 1.70
N TYR A 301 -12.97 1.17 1.77
CA TYR A 301 -12.13 2.34 1.92
C TYR A 301 -11.25 2.49 0.67
N PHE A 302 -11.31 3.67 0.06
CA PHE A 302 -10.64 3.95 -1.23
C PHE A 302 -9.91 5.29 -1.23
N PHE A 303 -9.64 5.88 -0.06
CA PHE A 303 -8.98 7.18 0.01
C PHE A 303 -7.46 7.00 -0.03
N GLU A 304 -6.86 7.37 -1.16
CA GLU A 304 -5.44 7.13 -1.41
C GLU A 304 -4.51 8.01 -0.57
N THR A 305 -4.90 9.27 -0.36
CA THR A 305 -4.05 10.25 0.32
C THR A 305 -4.69 10.74 1.61
N SER A 306 -3.86 11.17 2.55
CA SER A 306 -4.31 11.84 3.78
C SER A 306 -5.19 13.06 3.50
N THR A 307 -4.95 13.79 2.42
CA THR A 307 -5.82 14.92 2.06
C THR A 307 -7.19 14.47 1.58
N THR A 308 -7.25 13.40 0.78
CA THR A 308 -8.52 12.86 0.27
C THR A 308 -9.38 12.32 1.41
N LEU A 309 -8.80 11.53 2.33
CA LEU A 309 -9.56 10.97 3.45
C LEU A 309 -10.12 12.08 4.36
N ALA A 310 -9.34 13.11 4.65
CA ALA A 310 -9.77 14.23 5.48
C ALA A 310 -10.89 15.08 4.89
N LYS A 311 -11.06 15.03 3.56
CA LYS A 311 -12.12 15.73 2.85
C LYS A 311 -13.43 14.95 2.89
N PHE A 312 -13.39 13.62 2.83
CA PHE A 312 -14.58 12.81 2.60
C PHE A 312 -15.07 12.01 3.81
N MET A 313 -14.20 11.71 4.77
CA MET A 313 -14.62 11.06 6.00
C MET A 313 -15.33 12.05 6.93
N LYS A 314 -16.34 11.56 7.64
CA LYS A 314 -17.11 12.35 8.62
C LYS A 314 -16.26 12.54 9.88
N PRO A 315 -16.09 13.78 10.36
CA PRO A 315 -15.43 14.02 11.63
C PRO A 315 -16.29 13.50 12.79
N ILE A 316 -15.63 13.08 13.87
CA ILE A 316 -16.27 12.77 15.14
C ILE A 316 -16.89 14.06 15.69
N LYS A 317 -18.20 14.05 15.94
CA LYS A 317 -18.95 15.21 16.44
C LYS A 317 -18.70 15.41 17.93
N ARG A 318 -18.96 16.63 18.42
CA ARG A 318 -18.97 16.92 19.85
C ARG A 318 -19.95 15.97 20.56
N GLY A 319 -19.51 15.35 21.65
CA GLY A 319 -20.30 14.39 22.43
C GLY A 319 -20.20 12.94 21.94
N GLN A 320 -19.65 12.69 20.75
CA GLN A 320 -19.33 11.33 20.32
C GLN A 320 -18.01 10.86 20.94
N VAL A 321 -17.91 9.55 21.18
CA VAL A 321 -16.69 8.89 21.66
C VAL A 321 -15.78 8.53 20.49
N VAL A 322 -14.49 8.42 20.76
CA VAL A 322 -13.49 7.88 19.82
C VAL A 322 -13.45 6.38 20.02
N ASP A 323 -13.57 5.63 18.93
CA ASP A 323 -13.59 4.17 18.94
C ASP A 323 -12.29 3.60 18.35
N ASP A 324 -11.99 2.35 18.70
CA ASP A 324 -10.91 1.59 18.07
C ASP A 324 -11.13 1.54 16.54
N GLY A 325 -10.08 1.85 15.79
CA GLY A 325 -10.08 1.92 14.34
C GLY A 325 -10.38 3.29 13.75
N ASP A 326 -10.90 4.24 14.54
CA ASP A 326 -11.06 5.63 14.08
C ASP A 326 -9.72 6.24 13.68
N LEU A 327 -9.76 7.31 12.87
CA LEU A 327 -8.55 7.90 12.31
C LEU A 327 -8.31 9.31 12.87
N ILE A 328 -7.05 9.63 13.15
CA ILE A 328 -6.58 10.98 13.42
C ILE A 328 -5.94 11.50 12.15
N TRP A 329 -6.34 12.68 11.71
CA TRP A 329 -5.77 13.35 10.56
C TRP A 329 -5.21 14.73 10.92
N PHE A 330 -4.08 15.07 10.32
CA PHE A 330 -3.54 16.41 10.23
C PHE A 330 -2.79 16.57 8.90
N PRO A 331 -2.52 17.81 8.42
CA PRO A 331 -1.89 18.01 7.12
C PRO A 331 -0.64 17.16 6.91
N GLY A 332 -0.68 16.31 5.88
CA GLY A 332 0.43 15.43 5.51
C GLY A 332 0.42 14.04 6.17
N HIS A 333 -0.50 13.74 7.09
CA HIS A 333 -0.43 12.49 7.85
C HIS A 333 -1.78 11.94 8.30
N VAL A 334 -1.82 10.63 8.55
CA VAL A 334 -2.97 9.93 9.15
C VAL A 334 -2.49 8.84 10.09
N VAL A 335 -3.25 8.62 11.16
CA VAL A 335 -2.95 7.67 12.23
C VAL A 335 -4.22 6.91 12.59
N ALA A 336 -4.11 5.61 12.90
CA ALA A 336 -5.21 4.80 13.38
C ALA A 336 -5.23 4.74 14.91
N VAL A 337 -6.41 4.87 15.51
CA VAL A 337 -6.64 4.65 16.94
C VAL A 337 -6.62 3.15 17.19
N SER A 338 -5.56 2.63 17.80
CA SER A 338 -5.39 1.19 17.97
C SER A 338 -5.97 0.66 19.27
N ASN A 339 -6.07 1.52 20.29
CA ASN A 339 -6.82 1.29 21.52
C ASN A 339 -7.24 2.62 22.16
N ALA A 340 -8.52 2.98 22.04
CA ALA A 340 -9.08 4.22 22.55
C ALA A 340 -8.98 4.34 24.07
N LYS A 341 -9.21 3.23 24.80
CA LYS A 341 -9.17 3.21 26.26
C LYS A 341 -7.77 3.40 26.82
N LYS A 342 -6.76 2.81 26.18
CA LYS A 342 -5.35 2.89 26.59
C LYS A 342 -4.61 4.08 25.98
N GLY A 343 -5.26 4.89 25.15
CA GLY A 343 -4.61 6.00 24.47
C GLY A 343 -3.53 5.54 23.49
N LEU A 344 -3.70 4.39 22.81
CA LEU A 344 -2.71 3.87 21.85
C LEU A 344 -3.12 4.17 20.42
N LEU A 345 -2.11 4.40 19.58
CA LEU A 345 -2.25 4.68 18.16
C LEU A 345 -1.23 3.91 17.33
N ILE A 346 -1.54 3.67 16.05
CA ILE A 346 -0.65 3.07 15.06
C ILE A 346 -0.47 4.01 13.87
N GLU A 347 0.79 4.21 13.46
CA GLU A 347 1.14 5.01 12.28
C GLU A 347 2.33 4.42 11.52
N ALA A 348 2.40 4.69 10.21
CA ALA A 348 3.63 4.57 9.43
C ALA A 348 4.33 5.94 9.43
N ARG A 349 5.35 6.11 10.27
CA ARG A 349 5.98 7.40 10.54
C ARG A 349 7.26 7.60 9.73
N GLY A 350 7.33 8.73 9.04
CA GLY A 350 8.50 9.12 8.25
C GLY A 350 9.78 9.32 9.09
N TYR A 351 10.92 9.27 8.40
CA TYR A 351 12.26 9.35 8.99
C TYR A 351 12.59 10.71 9.63
N GLY A 352 11.95 11.79 9.20
CA GLY A 352 12.17 13.13 9.76
C GLY A 352 11.82 13.26 11.24
N GLY A 353 10.92 12.40 11.75
CA GLY A 353 10.61 12.30 13.18
C GLY A 353 11.49 11.32 13.96
N GLY A 354 12.52 10.76 13.33
CA GLY A 354 13.45 9.81 13.94
C GLY A 354 13.03 8.34 13.92
N TYR A 355 11.82 8.02 13.46
CA TYR A 355 11.26 6.66 13.46
C TYR A 355 11.55 5.88 12.17
N GLY A 356 10.94 6.27 11.05
CA GLY A 356 11.14 5.62 9.75
C GLY A 356 10.56 4.20 9.66
N LEU A 357 9.41 3.95 10.31
CA LEU A 357 8.81 2.63 10.47
C LEU A 357 7.32 2.69 10.80
N VAL A 358 6.66 1.53 10.77
CA VAL A 358 5.32 1.30 11.31
C VAL A 358 5.42 0.90 12.79
N HIS A 359 4.70 1.62 13.67
CA HIS A 359 4.71 1.35 15.11
C HIS A 359 3.38 1.62 15.79
N GLU A 360 3.24 1.06 16.99
CA GLU A 360 2.21 1.40 17.97
C GLU A 360 2.86 2.21 19.11
N LEU A 361 2.27 3.34 19.50
CA LEU A 361 2.76 4.15 20.61
C LEU A 361 1.61 4.83 21.40
N PRO A 362 1.89 5.30 22.62
CA PRO A 362 0.97 6.14 23.37
C PRO A 362 0.71 7.50 22.70
N LEU A 363 -0.50 8.01 22.83
CA LEU A 363 -0.96 9.29 22.29
C LEU A 363 -0.10 10.47 22.76
N ASN A 364 0.25 10.49 24.05
CA ASN A 364 1.07 11.53 24.67
C ASN A 364 2.54 11.52 24.23
N ARG A 365 3.02 10.43 23.61
CA ARG A 365 4.33 10.37 22.95
C ARG A 365 4.32 11.01 21.57
N MET A 366 3.13 11.17 20.97
CA MET A 366 2.96 11.80 19.66
C MET A 366 2.62 13.29 19.77
N PHE A 367 1.79 13.66 20.74
CA PHE A 367 1.27 15.02 20.90
C PHE A 367 1.55 15.56 22.30
N GLU A 368 2.19 16.73 22.38
CA GLU A 368 2.49 17.38 23.65
C GLU A 368 1.21 17.78 24.39
N GLY A 369 1.12 17.43 25.68
CA GLY A 369 0.01 17.83 26.56
C GLY A 369 -1.34 17.24 26.18
N ILE A 370 -1.36 16.11 25.46
CA ILE A 370 -2.56 15.36 25.10
C ILE A 370 -2.48 13.96 25.72
N GLU A 371 -3.13 13.76 26.86
CA GLU A 371 -3.11 12.47 27.58
C GLU A 371 -4.21 11.52 27.10
N THR A 372 -5.36 12.07 26.69
CA THR A 372 -6.52 11.28 26.29
C THR A 372 -7.06 11.69 24.92
N TYR A 373 -7.83 10.79 24.30
CA TYR A 373 -8.57 11.11 23.08
C TYR A 373 -9.61 12.21 23.27
N LYS A 374 -10.11 12.40 24.50
CA LYS A 374 -11.00 13.52 24.84
C LYS A 374 -10.25 14.85 24.78
N ASP A 375 -8.99 14.88 25.22
CA ASP A 375 -8.14 16.08 25.14
C ASP A 375 -7.84 16.42 23.68
N LEU A 376 -7.52 15.40 22.87
CA LEU A 376 -7.29 15.57 21.44
C LEU A 376 -8.56 16.10 20.74
N LEU A 377 -9.72 15.48 20.98
CA LEU A 377 -10.99 15.91 20.40
C LEU A 377 -11.33 17.35 20.81
N THR A 378 -11.07 17.72 22.06
CA THR A 378 -11.25 19.09 22.56
C THR A 378 -10.30 20.06 21.86
N ALA A 379 -9.03 19.72 21.72
CA ALA A 379 -8.05 20.55 21.02
C ALA A 379 -8.42 20.74 19.54
N CYS A 380 -8.76 19.65 18.83
CA CYS A 380 -9.11 19.71 17.40
C CYS A 380 -10.44 20.45 17.17
N SER A 381 -11.44 20.28 18.03
CA SER A 381 -12.72 21.00 17.94
C SER A 381 -12.60 22.49 18.24
N LYS A 382 -11.77 22.88 19.21
CA LYS A 382 -11.45 24.27 19.54
C LYS A 382 -10.42 24.90 18.61
N ARG A 383 -9.90 24.15 17.62
CA ARG A 383 -8.78 24.55 16.75
C ARG A 383 -7.56 25.02 17.54
N ARG A 384 -7.35 24.46 18.74
CA ARG A 384 -6.15 24.70 19.55
C ARG A 384 -4.98 24.06 18.81
N PRO A 385 -3.91 24.81 18.49
CA PRO A 385 -2.71 24.22 17.93
C PRO A 385 -2.10 23.16 18.85
N ILE A 386 -1.53 22.11 18.28
CA ILE A 386 -0.93 20.98 19.02
C ILE A 386 0.50 20.79 18.55
N TRP A 387 1.44 20.62 19.47
CA TRP A 387 2.82 20.26 19.12
C TRP A 387 2.94 18.76 18.85
N LEU A 388 3.45 18.43 17.68
CA LEU A 388 3.84 17.09 17.29
C LEU A 388 5.25 16.81 17.78
N LEU A 389 5.44 15.67 18.42
CA LEU A 389 6.73 15.27 18.96
C LEU A 389 7.48 14.33 17.99
N ASP A 390 8.81 14.36 18.05
CA ASP A 390 9.69 13.36 17.46
C ASP A 390 9.96 12.20 18.45
N LYS A 391 10.79 11.23 18.04
CA LYS A 391 11.11 10.06 18.90
C LYS A 391 11.83 10.40 20.21
N TRP A 392 12.41 11.58 20.31
CA TRP A 392 13.13 12.04 21.49
C TRP A 392 12.29 13.00 22.34
N GLY A 393 11.01 13.20 21.97
CA GLY A 393 10.11 14.11 22.68
C GLY A 393 10.33 15.59 22.33
N LYS A 394 11.10 15.92 21.28
CA LYS A 394 11.29 17.31 20.85
C LYS A 394 10.19 17.73 19.89
N HIS A 395 9.93 19.03 19.83
CA HIS A 395 8.94 19.62 18.93
C HIS A 395 9.38 19.47 17.47
N LEU A 396 8.62 18.67 16.71
CA LEU A 396 8.84 18.46 15.28
C LEU A 396 8.03 19.43 14.42
N ALA A 397 6.76 19.64 14.77
CA ALA A 397 5.84 20.47 14.00
C ALA A 397 4.71 21.03 14.84
N HIS A 398 4.19 22.18 14.42
CA HIS A 398 3.04 22.83 15.05
C HIS A 398 1.76 22.58 14.23
N ILE A 399 0.91 21.67 14.70
CA ILE A 399 -0.31 21.26 14.00
C ILE A 399 -1.43 22.27 14.27
N LYS A 400 -1.72 23.11 13.27
CA LYS A 400 -2.82 24.09 13.34
C LYS A 400 -4.20 23.50 13.02
N ARG A 401 -4.23 22.34 12.35
CA ARG A 401 -5.47 21.70 11.89
C ARG A 401 -5.38 20.21 12.16
N CYS A 402 -6.32 19.71 12.94
CA CYS A 402 -6.48 18.30 13.24
C CYS A 402 -7.96 17.92 13.08
N LYS A 403 -8.22 16.67 12.72
CA LYS A 403 -9.55 16.06 12.76
C LYS A 403 -9.44 14.66 13.34
N LEU A 404 -10.42 14.26 14.14
CA LEU A 404 -10.69 12.85 14.40
C LEU A 404 -11.85 12.44 13.49
N LEU A 405 -11.72 11.31 12.80
CA LEU A 405 -12.58 10.87 11.71
C LEU A 405 -13.12 9.48 12.02
N LYS A 406 -14.43 9.28 11.80
CA LYS A 406 -15.04 7.96 11.97
C LYS A 406 -14.66 7.05 10.82
N LEU A 407 -13.97 5.94 11.09
CA LEU A 407 -13.63 4.96 10.04
C LEU A 407 -14.90 4.45 9.35
N SER A 408 -15.95 4.23 10.13
CA SER A 408 -17.27 3.80 9.66
C SER A 408 -17.91 4.71 8.62
N SER A 409 -17.48 5.97 8.52
CA SER A 409 -18.00 6.91 7.54
C SER A 409 -17.46 6.74 6.13
N ALA A 410 -16.44 5.90 5.91
CA ALA A 410 -15.82 5.72 4.60
C ALA A 410 -16.77 5.07 3.57
N TRP A 411 -17.80 4.35 4.02
CA TRP A 411 -18.74 3.61 3.18
C TRP A 411 -20.22 3.91 3.46
N THR A 412 -20.51 5.04 4.13
CA THR A 412 -21.90 5.52 4.39
C THR A 412 -22.33 6.64 3.47
#